data_AF-A0A947JEA4-F1
#
_entry.id   AF-A0A947JEA4-F1
#
_cell.length_a   1.000
_cell.length_b   1.000
_cell.length_c   1.000
_cell.angle_alpha   90.00
_cell.angle_beta   90.00
_cell.angle_gamma   90.00
#
_symmetry.space_group_name_H-M   'P 1'
#
loop_
_entity.id
_entity.type
_entity.pdbx_description
1 polymer ?
#
loop_
_entity_poly.entity_id
_entity_poly.type
_entity_poly.pdbx_seq_one_letter_code
_entity_poly.pdbx_strand_id
1 'polypeptide(L)'
;IVPNFTSNPAVSVFVAGPRYGVKDQWWIEVMGGALTIMQESQPLIDLRGSYDVIDPIHLWTNIEYFPKEGNWYAYFDLNYRLPVVGLIGIETENNLPNHGRADLSIGPRIVLPFSDGKFVLISAYQFHKSELGGNQLWIRTVFNF
;
A
#
# COMPACT_ATOMS: atom_id res chain seq x y z
N ILE A 1 4.39 -3.30 -3.39
CA ILE A 1 2.92 -3.24 -3.22
C ILE A 1 2.53 -1.81 -3.50
N VAL A 2 1.56 -1.55 -4.38
CA VAL A 2 1.02 -0.20 -4.55
C VAL A 2 -0.29 -0.18 -3.77
N PRO A 3 -0.43 0.69 -2.74
CA PRO A 3 -1.68 0.81 -2.02
C PRO A 3 -2.77 1.43 -2.91
N ASN A 4 -4.03 1.10 -2.62
CA ASN A 4 -5.14 1.54 -3.45
C ASN A 4 -5.64 2.91 -2.96
N PHE A 5 -5.02 3.99 -3.45
CA PHE A 5 -5.49 5.35 -3.16
C PHE A 5 -6.89 5.62 -3.79
N THR A 6 -7.31 4.85 -4.80
CA THR A 6 -8.67 4.93 -5.39
C THR A 6 -9.04 3.69 -6.20
N SER A 7 -10.34 3.40 -6.32
CA SER A 7 -10.92 2.41 -7.24
C SER A 7 -11.29 3.00 -8.60
N ASN A 8 -11.10 4.30 -8.79
CA ASN A 8 -11.47 5.01 -10.02
C ASN A 8 -10.40 4.83 -11.10
N PRO A 9 -10.70 4.17 -12.24
CA PRO A 9 -9.72 3.94 -13.31
C PRO A 9 -9.27 5.21 -14.03
N ALA A 10 -9.97 6.33 -13.84
CA ALA A 10 -9.58 7.64 -14.39
C ALA A 10 -8.49 8.34 -13.56
N VAL A 11 -7.96 7.66 -12.54
CA VAL A 11 -6.94 8.21 -11.67
C VAL A 11 -5.65 7.41 -11.78
N SER A 12 -4.52 8.09 -11.93
CA SER A 12 -3.20 7.48 -12.06
C SER A 12 -2.21 8.14 -11.12
N VAL A 13 -1.34 7.34 -10.50
CA VAL A 13 -0.23 7.84 -9.67
C VAL A 13 1.09 7.50 -10.33
N PHE A 14 1.93 8.51 -10.49
CA PHE A 14 3.29 8.39 -10.96
C PHE A 14 4.23 8.89 -9.88
N VAL A 15 5.17 8.04 -9.44
CA VAL A 15 6.17 8.40 -8.41
C VAL A 15 7.55 7.97 -8.87
N ALA A 16 8.55 8.76 -8.49
CA ALA A 16 9.96 8.43 -8.70
C ALA A 16 10.81 8.97 -7.56
N GLY A 17 11.85 8.23 -7.20
CA GLY A 17 12.80 8.68 -6.19
C GLY A 17 13.81 7.59 -5.82
N PRO A 18 14.80 7.96 -4.99
CA PRO A 18 15.81 7.02 -4.52
C PRO A 18 15.23 6.01 -3.52
N ARG A 19 15.80 4.80 -3.56
CA ARG A 19 15.69 3.79 -2.51
C ARG A 19 16.99 3.74 -1.71
N TYR A 20 16.86 3.77 -0.39
CA TYR A 20 17.95 3.56 0.55
C TYR A 20 17.65 2.33 1.39
N GLY A 21 18.64 1.52 1.72
CA GLY A 21 18.39 0.36 2.56
C GLY A 21 19.57 -0.57 2.74
N VAL A 22 19.38 -1.54 3.62
CA VAL A 22 20.26 -2.69 3.80
C VAL A 22 19.55 -3.91 3.22
N LYS A 23 20.24 -4.60 2.30
CA LYS A 23 19.71 -5.78 1.64
C LYS A 23 19.19 -6.79 2.67
N ASP A 24 18.00 -7.33 2.43
CA ASP A 24 17.34 -8.36 3.25
C ASP A 24 17.09 -7.97 4.72
N GLN A 25 17.05 -6.67 5.02
CA GLN A 25 16.69 -6.17 6.37
C GLN A 25 15.66 -5.06 6.30
N TRP A 26 15.98 -3.98 5.58
CA TRP A 26 15.07 -2.85 5.48
C TRP A 26 15.40 -1.98 4.26
N TRP A 27 14.38 -1.30 3.76
CA TRP A 27 14.55 -0.24 2.78
C TRP A 27 13.50 0.86 2.98
N ILE A 28 13.85 2.07 2.55
CA ILE A 28 12.99 3.24 2.50
C ILE A 28 13.11 3.87 1.11
N GLU A 29 11.99 4.27 0.54
CA GLU A 29 11.92 5.09 -0.67
C GLU A 29 11.38 6.47 -0.31
N VAL A 30 12.03 7.50 -0.82
CA VAL A 30 11.57 8.89 -0.71
C VAL A 30 11.31 9.38 -2.12
N MET A 31 10.05 9.59 -2.47
CA MET A 31 9.63 9.82 -3.85
C MET A 31 8.82 11.10 -3.99
N GLY A 32 9.00 11.76 -5.12
CA GLY A 32 8.12 12.81 -5.60
C GLY A 32 7.31 12.29 -6.79
N GLY A 33 6.11 12.81 -6.97
CA GLY A 33 5.21 12.30 -7.99
C GLY A 33 4.07 13.23 -8.40
N ALA A 34 3.20 12.71 -9.25
CA ALA A 34 1.93 13.33 -9.60
C ALA A 34 0.77 12.32 -9.52
N LEU A 35 -0.34 12.79 -8.95
CA LEU A 35 -1.65 12.15 -8.98
C LEU A 35 -2.44 12.84 -10.09
N THR A 36 -2.84 12.10 -11.12
CA THR A 36 -3.59 12.62 -12.26
C THR A 36 -5.05 12.17 -12.15
N ILE A 37 -5.99 13.11 -12.05
CA ILE A 37 -7.43 12.89 -12.02
C ILE A 37 -8.05 13.59 -13.22
N MET A 38 -8.68 12.86 -14.14
CA MET A 38 -9.42 13.44 -15.28
C MET A 38 -8.65 14.57 -16.02
N GLN A 39 -7.36 14.35 -16.30
CA GLN A 39 -6.41 15.28 -16.97
C GLN A 39 -5.80 16.39 -16.10
N GLU A 40 -6.25 16.56 -14.85
CA GLU A 40 -5.60 17.45 -13.90
C GLU A 40 -4.54 16.69 -13.11
N SER A 41 -3.31 17.19 -13.06
CA SER A 41 -2.24 16.60 -12.26
C SER A 41 -1.95 17.44 -11.04
N GLN A 42 -1.89 16.79 -9.89
CA GLN A 42 -1.47 17.41 -8.64
C GLN A 42 -0.20 16.76 -8.11
N PRO A 43 0.70 17.55 -7.49
CA PRO A 43 1.92 17.00 -6.92
C PRO A 43 1.58 16.02 -5.79
N LEU A 44 2.43 15.00 -5.61
CA LEU A 44 2.44 14.19 -4.40
C LEU A 44 3.87 13.96 -3.90
N ILE A 45 3.97 13.67 -2.61
CA ILE A 45 5.16 13.13 -1.98
C ILE A 45 4.79 11.73 -1.49
N ASP A 46 5.59 10.72 -1.83
CA ASP A 46 5.37 9.33 -1.41
C ASP A 46 6.60 8.84 -0.62
N LEU A 47 6.33 8.24 0.53
CA LEU A 47 7.30 7.59 1.40
C LEU A 47 6.92 6.14 1.56
N ARG A 48 7.80 5.22 1.14
CA ARG A 48 7.60 3.78 1.34
C ARG A 48 8.69 3.21 2.21
N GLY A 49 8.36 2.18 2.95
CA GLY A 49 9.27 1.50 3.84
C GLY A 49 8.96 0.03 3.96
N SER A 50 10.00 -0.76 4.14
CA SER A 50 9.89 -2.17 4.44
C SER A 50 10.94 -2.55 5.46
N TYR A 51 10.54 -3.30 6.48
CA TYR A 51 11.36 -3.58 7.65
C TYR A 51 11.13 -5.02 8.10
N ASP A 52 12.18 -5.82 8.15
CA ASP A 52 12.21 -7.05 8.93
C ASP A 52 12.38 -6.66 10.40
N VAL A 53 11.26 -6.56 11.13
CA VAL A 53 11.22 -6.01 12.51
C VAL A 53 11.93 -6.95 13.48
N ILE A 54 11.53 -8.22 13.43
CA ILE A 54 12.11 -9.34 14.16
C ILE A 54 11.70 -10.59 13.39
N ASP A 55 12.63 -11.42 12.92
CA ASP A 55 12.26 -12.64 12.20
C ASP A 55 11.28 -13.48 13.06
N PRO A 56 10.11 -13.89 12.54
CA PRO A 56 9.62 -13.83 11.14
C PRO A 56 8.58 -12.73 10.83
N ILE A 57 8.59 -11.63 11.58
CA ILE A 57 7.70 -10.47 11.47
C ILE A 57 8.29 -9.41 10.52
N HIS A 58 7.49 -9.02 9.53
CA HIS A 58 7.80 -8.04 8.51
C HIS A 58 6.76 -6.92 8.51
N LEU A 59 7.22 -5.67 8.42
CA LEU A 59 6.39 -4.47 8.35
C LEU A 59 6.61 -3.82 6.98
N TRP A 60 5.52 -3.43 6.33
CA TRP A 60 5.56 -2.55 5.16
C TRP A 60 4.68 -1.33 5.38
N THR A 61 5.14 -0.18 4.92
CA THR A 61 4.50 1.11 5.16
C THR A 61 4.51 1.94 3.88
N ASN A 62 3.41 2.64 3.60
CA ASN A 62 3.32 3.69 2.58
C ASN A 62 2.68 4.91 3.20
N ILE A 63 3.23 6.09 2.96
CA ILE A 63 2.61 7.37 3.31
C ILE A 63 2.68 8.25 2.08
N GLU A 64 1.55 8.77 1.63
CA GLU A 64 1.47 9.73 0.54
C GLU A 64 0.92 11.05 1.09
N TYR A 65 1.51 12.16 0.68
CA TYR A 65 1.06 13.50 1.01
C TYR A 65 0.70 14.25 -0.26
N PHE A 66 -0.49 14.86 -0.26
CA PHE A 66 -1.02 15.63 -1.38
C PHE A 66 -1.02 17.13 -1.00
N PRO A 67 -0.01 17.91 -1.42
CA PRO A 67 0.18 19.28 -0.96
C PRO A 67 -0.97 20.21 -1.32
N LYS A 68 -1.63 19.98 -2.47
CA LYS A 68 -2.73 20.81 -2.95
C LYS A 68 -3.97 20.68 -2.07
N GLU A 69 -4.20 19.50 -1.51
CA GLU A 69 -5.38 19.18 -0.71
C GLU A 69 -5.11 19.29 0.79
N GLY A 70 -3.84 19.36 1.19
CA GLY A 70 -3.43 19.35 2.60
C GLY A 70 -3.73 18.01 3.30
N ASN A 71 -3.85 16.92 2.53
CA ASN A 71 -4.26 15.60 3.02
C ASN A 71 -3.13 14.58 2.88
N TRP A 72 -3.24 13.50 3.65
CA TRP A 72 -2.33 12.37 3.59
C TRP A 72 -3.08 11.05 3.48
N TYR A 73 -2.49 10.11 2.76
CA TYR A 73 -2.84 8.70 2.75
C TYR A 73 -1.75 7.93 3.48
N ALA A 74 -2.10 6.92 4.24
CA ALA A 74 -1.19 6.00 4.88
C ALA A 74 -1.74 4.58 4.85
N TYR A 75 -0.81 3.66 4.62
CA TYR A 75 -1.03 2.24 4.59
C TYR A 75 0.06 1.58 5.42
N PHE A 76 -0.35 0.61 6.23
CA PHE A 76 0.56 -0.21 7.01
C PHE A 76 0.14 -1.67 6.87
N ASP A 77 1.11 -2.55 6.69
CA ASP A 77 0.90 -3.98 6.83
C ASP A 77 1.91 -4.60 7.78
N LEU A 78 1.43 -5.54 8.60
CA LEU A 78 2.25 -6.33 9.49
C LEU A 78 2.03 -7.79 9.14
N ASN A 79 3.10 -8.45 8.72
CA ASN A 79 3.09 -9.79 8.17
C ASN A 79 3.96 -10.74 8.99
N TYR A 80 3.52 -11.98 9.11
CA TYR A 80 4.31 -13.12 9.58
C TYR A 80 4.71 -13.97 8.37
N ARG A 81 6.01 -14.25 8.23
CA ARG A 81 6.58 -15.09 7.17
C ARG A 81 6.40 -16.57 7.49
N LEU A 82 5.58 -17.23 6.68
CA LEU A 82 5.45 -18.68 6.72
C LEU A 82 6.65 -19.32 6.00
N PRO A 83 7.26 -20.39 6.56
CA PRO A 83 8.49 -20.98 6.02
C PRO A 83 8.46 -21.44 4.55
N VAL A 84 7.28 -21.75 3.99
CA VAL A 84 7.16 -22.39 2.65
C VAL A 84 6.00 -21.82 1.80
N VAL A 85 5.14 -20.97 2.35
CA VAL A 85 3.79 -20.74 1.75
C VAL A 85 3.53 -19.29 1.40
N GLY A 86 4.13 -18.34 2.10
CA GLY A 86 3.88 -16.91 1.89
C GLY A 86 3.85 -16.12 3.19
N LEU A 87 3.08 -15.04 3.22
CA LEU A 87 2.88 -14.19 4.39
C LEU A 87 1.42 -14.18 4.79
N ILE A 88 1.15 -14.17 6.09
CA ILE A 88 -0.17 -13.85 6.66
C ILE A 88 -0.04 -12.63 7.53
N GLY A 89 -1.05 -11.78 7.57
CA GLY A 89 -0.91 -10.52 8.29
C GLY A 89 -2.18 -9.75 8.46
N ILE A 90 -2.00 -8.52 8.90
CA ILE A 90 -3.03 -7.49 8.96
C ILE A 90 -2.60 -6.32 8.09
N GLU A 91 -3.54 -5.71 7.37
CA GLU A 91 -3.35 -4.39 6.77
C GLU A 91 -4.29 -3.38 7.41
N THR A 92 -3.85 -2.13 7.47
CA THR A 92 -4.65 -0.97 7.87
C THR A 92 -4.34 0.18 6.93
N GLU A 93 -5.36 0.94 6.56
CA GLU A 93 -5.21 2.12 5.72
C GLU A 93 -6.24 3.18 6.06
N ASN A 94 -5.87 4.45 5.90
CA ASN A 94 -6.86 5.52 5.80
C ASN A 94 -7.17 5.75 4.32
N ASN A 95 -8.24 5.11 3.86
CA ASN A 95 -8.80 5.39 2.56
C ASN A 95 -9.22 6.86 2.49
N LEU A 96 -8.78 7.53 1.43
CA LEU A 96 -9.29 8.83 1.03
C LEU A 96 -10.42 8.57 0.01
N PRO A 97 -11.68 8.38 0.42
CA PRO A 97 -12.77 8.45 -0.54
C PRO A 97 -12.71 9.81 -1.25
N ASN A 98 -13.19 9.83 -2.49
CA ASN A 98 -13.29 10.99 -3.42
C ASN A 98 -13.99 12.26 -2.85
N HIS A 99 -14.26 12.35 -1.54
CA HIS A 99 -15.02 13.39 -0.87
C HIS A 99 -14.44 13.84 0.49
N GLY A 100 -13.13 13.64 0.74
CA GLY A 100 -12.43 14.32 1.84
C GLY A 100 -12.79 13.87 3.26
N ARG A 101 -13.33 12.66 3.44
CA ARG A 101 -13.52 12.05 4.77
C ARG A 101 -12.63 10.82 4.91
N ALA A 102 -11.65 10.86 5.81
CA ALA A 102 -10.82 9.69 6.09
C ALA A 102 -11.69 8.50 6.52
N ASP A 103 -11.61 7.40 5.78
CA ASP A 103 -12.20 6.13 6.17
C ASP A 103 -11.08 5.18 6.58
N LEU A 104 -11.09 4.78 7.84
CA LEU A 104 -10.09 3.85 8.36
C LEU A 104 -10.57 2.43 8.11
N SER A 105 -9.75 1.62 7.46
CA SER A 105 -10.01 0.21 7.29
C SER A 105 -8.90 -0.64 7.92
N ILE A 106 -9.28 -1.82 8.41
CA ILE A 106 -8.36 -2.82 8.95
C ILE A 106 -8.81 -4.21 8.51
N GLY A 107 -7.89 -5.11 8.22
CA GLY A 107 -8.26 -6.40 7.65
C GLY A 107 -7.19 -7.47 7.70
N PRO A 108 -7.57 -8.76 7.78
CA PRO A 108 -6.63 -9.83 7.51
C PRO A 108 -6.16 -9.78 6.05
N ARG A 109 -4.90 -10.14 5.85
CA ARG A 109 -4.29 -10.29 4.52
C ARG A 109 -3.44 -11.54 4.40
N ILE A 110 -3.33 -12.03 3.17
CA ILE A 110 -2.48 -13.16 2.78
C ILE A 110 -1.70 -12.73 1.53
N VAL A 111 -0.41 -13.03 1.52
CA VAL A 111 0.50 -12.81 0.40
C VAL A 111 1.06 -14.16 -0.02
N LEU A 112 0.83 -14.55 -1.27
CA LEU A 112 1.28 -15.81 -1.82
C LEU A 112 2.28 -15.54 -2.95
N PRO A 113 3.58 -15.73 -2.72
CA PRO A 113 4.57 -15.68 -3.78
C PRO A 113 4.53 -16.96 -4.60
N PHE A 114 4.64 -16.83 -5.92
CA PHE A 114 4.78 -17.91 -6.88
C PHE A 114 5.99 -17.65 -7.78
N SER A 115 6.48 -18.69 -8.45
CA SER A 115 7.60 -18.60 -9.40
C SER A 115 8.80 -17.87 -8.80
N ASP A 116 9.24 -18.29 -7.61
CA ASP A 116 10.35 -17.69 -6.85
C ASP A 116 10.18 -16.19 -6.55
N GLY A 117 8.94 -15.74 -6.36
CA GLY A 117 8.63 -14.34 -6.03
C GLY A 117 8.52 -13.40 -7.23
N LYS A 118 8.61 -13.92 -8.46
CA LYS A 118 8.33 -13.14 -9.69
C LYS A 118 6.86 -12.74 -9.80
N PHE A 119 5.99 -13.58 -9.24
CA PHE A 119 4.55 -13.35 -9.19
C PHE A 119 4.11 -13.37 -7.73
N VAL A 120 3.35 -12.37 -7.31
CA VAL A 120 2.81 -12.31 -5.94
C VAL A 120 1.32 -12.03 -6.00
N LEU A 121 0.52 -12.92 -5.43
CA LEU A 121 -0.91 -12.71 -5.22
C LEU A 121 -1.13 -12.22 -3.79
N ILE A 122 -1.87 -11.13 -3.64
CA ILE A 122 -2.21 -10.55 -2.34
C ILE A 122 -3.74 -10.54 -2.24
N SER A 123 -4.28 -11.11 -1.17
CA SER A 123 -5.70 -11.03 -0.84
C SER A 123 -5.85 -10.35 0.52
N ALA A 124 -6.73 -9.36 0.62
CA ALA A 124 -7.02 -8.69 1.88
C ALA A 124 -8.51 -8.37 2.01
N TYR A 125 -9.10 -8.66 3.16
CA TYR A 125 -10.49 -8.33 3.45
C TYR A 125 -10.53 -7.22 4.48
N GLN A 126 -11.02 -6.05 4.11
CA GLN A 126 -10.99 -4.85 4.93
C GLN A 126 -12.36 -4.55 5.54
N PHE A 127 -12.35 -4.36 6.86
CA PHE A 127 -13.47 -3.82 7.62
C PHE A 127 -13.31 -2.31 7.72
N HIS A 128 -14.31 -1.57 7.25
CA HIS A 128 -14.28 -0.10 7.22
C HIS A 128 -15.01 0.46 8.44
N LYS A 129 -14.45 1.53 9.03
CA LYS A 129 -15.06 2.22 10.16
C LYS A 129 -16.20 3.13 9.71
N SER A 130 -16.10 3.73 8.53
CA SER A 130 -17.13 4.62 7.99
C SER A 130 -18.34 3.84 7.48
N GLU A 131 -19.55 4.30 7.80
CA GLU A 131 -20.80 3.76 7.22
C GLU A 131 -20.90 3.98 5.69
N LEU A 132 -20.03 4.82 5.11
CA LEU A 132 -19.97 5.09 3.68
C LEU A 132 -19.10 4.07 2.91
N GLY A 133 -18.19 3.38 3.60
CA GLY A 133 -17.35 2.33 3.04
C GLY A 133 -17.96 0.98 3.39
N GLY A 134 -18.57 0.29 2.43
CA GLY A 134 -18.87 -1.13 2.61
C GLY A 134 -17.57 -1.91 2.83
N ASN A 135 -17.62 -3.03 3.56
CA ASN A 135 -16.46 -3.92 3.67
C ASN A 135 -15.98 -4.36 2.27
N GLN A 136 -14.66 -4.47 2.08
CA GLN A 136 -14.06 -4.70 0.77
C GLN A 136 -13.15 -5.91 0.75
N LEU A 137 -13.20 -6.68 -0.33
CA LEU A 137 -12.21 -7.71 -0.63
C LEU A 137 -11.31 -7.19 -1.75
N TRP A 138 -10.02 -7.07 -1.45
CA TRP A 138 -9.00 -6.73 -2.42
C TRP A 138 -8.25 -7.98 -2.87
N ILE A 139 -8.13 -8.14 -4.18
CA ILE A 139 -7.24 -9.13 -4.80
C ILE A 139 -6.26 -8.35 -5.67
N ARG A 140 -4.98 -8.40 -5.32
CA ARG A 140 -3.90 -7.67 -6.01
C ARG A 140 -2.90 -8.67 -6.57
N THR A 141 -2.42 -8.40 -7.78
CA THR A 141 -1.40 -9.20 -8.43
C THR A 141 -0.20 -8.32 -8.73
N VAL A 142 0.98 -8.74 -8.30
CA VAL A 142 2.24 -8.02 -8.51
C VAL A 142 3.17 -8.87 -9.37
N PHE A 143 3.70 -8.26 -10.42
CA PHE A 143 4.72 -8.84 -11.30
C PHE A 143 6.04 -8.12 -11.06
N ASN A 144 7.06 -8.87 -10.66
CA ASN A 144 8.43 -8.39 -10.49
C ASN A 144 9.25 -8.83 -11.71
N PHE A 145 9.75 -7.86 -12.48
CA PHE A 145 10.61 -8.09 -13.66
C PHE A 145 12.10 -8.00 -13.29
#